data_AF-A0A959G7Z0-F1
#
_entry.id   AF-A0A959G7Z0-F1
#
_cell.length_a   1.000
_cell.length_b   1.000
_cell.length_c   1.000
_cell.angle_alpha   90.00
_cell.angle_beta   90.00
_cell.angle_gamma   90.00
#
_symmetry.space_group_name_H-M   'P 1'
#
loop_
_entity.id
_entity.type
_entity.pdbx_description
1 polymer ?
#
loop_
_entity_poly.entity_id
_entity_poly.type
_entity_poly.pdbx_seq_one_letter_code
_entity_poly.pdbx_strand_id
1 'polypeptide(L)'
;MTGEKPSLQHTAQDNESLSIRLTTADEGSTPVYISGNFNGWRTGDEQYRMKQEGPGVYSFIFKDKHLLPGYLEYKYHRGNWDAGELDEHGNPAQNRRLETHQVREISDHVPRWLKDGRAYNPAFLPEVQVISEQFEIPQLIKTRRIAALLPHDYQESDKRYPVLYLQDGQNLFDDYAPFGNWGVDKKLAVMAERGFGDIIIVAIDHAEKERIAEFT
;
A
#
# COMPACT_ATOMS: atom_id res chain seq x y z
N MET A 1 11.02 55.43 30.26
CA MET A 1 11.09 54.57 29.07
C MET A 1 11.29 53.14 29.57
N THR A 2 10.26 52.46 30.10
CA THR A 2 9.27 51.62 29.39
C THR A 2 9.89 50.64 28.41
N GLY A 3 9.85 49.36 28.79
CA GLY A 3 10.23 48.21 27.96
C GLY A 3 9.72 46.95 28.65
N GLU A 4 8.39 46.79 28.71
CA GLU A 4 7.75 45.53 29.05
C GLU A 4 8.21 44.45 28.05
N LYS A 5 8.68 43.32 28.56
CA LYS A 5 8.83 42.10 27.76
C LYS A 5 7.44 41.55 27.47
N PRO A 6 7.12 41.13 26.24
CA PRO A 6 5.85 40.47 25.97
C PRO A 6 5.83 39.14 26.72
N SER A 7 4.92 39.02 27.69
CA SER A 7 4.53 37.76 28.27
C SER A 7 3.76 36.98 27.20
N LEU A 8 4.35 35.88 26.73
CA LEU A 8 3.59 34.86 26.00
C LEU A 8 2.59 34.27 26.98
N GLN A 9 1.35 34.75 26.92
CA GLN A 9 0.22 34.10 27.58
C GLN A 9 0.03 32.73 26.93
N HIS A 10 0.56 31.70 27.58
CA HIS A 10 0.06 30.34 27.39
C HIS A 10 -1.35 30.32 28.00
N THR A 11 -2.36 30.56 27.16
CA THR A 11 -3.76 30.41 27.55
C THR A 11 -4.02 28.95 27.89
N ALA A 12 -4.71 28.70 29.00
CA ALA A 12 -5.05 27.39 29.56
C ALA A 12 -5.96 26.49 28.68
N GLN A 13 -6.01 26.74 27.37
CA GLN A 13 -6.87 26.09 26.38
C GLN A 13 -6.17 24.91 25.66
N ASP A 14 -4.85 24.77 25.80
CA ASP A 14 -4.05 23.71 25.15
C ASP A 14 -4.16 22.32 25.81
N ASN A 15 -4.88 22.18 26.94
CA ASN A 15 -5.02 20.90 27.64
C ASN A 15 -6.13 19.99 27.08
N GLU A 16 -7.00 20.52 26.20
CA GLU A 16 -8.25 19.87 25.78
C GLU A 16 -8.25 19.43 24.31
N SER A 17 -7.16 19.64 23.57
CA SER A 17 -7.08 19.27 22.16
C SER A 17 -6.26 18.01 21.92
N LEU A 18 -6.45 17.40 20.76
CA LEU A 18 -5.60 16.34 20.22
C LEU A 18 -5.12 16.77 18.83
N SER A 19 -3.81 16.93 18.68
CA SER A 19 -3.16 17.22 17.41
C SER A 19 -2.62 15.96 16.74
N ILE A 20 -2.74 15.92 15.43
CA ILE A 20 -2.22 14.88 14.56
C ILE A 20 -1.31 15.56 13.55
N ARG A 21 -0.06 15.13 13.51
CA ARG A 21 0.87 15.47 12.44
C ARG A 21 1.05 14.26 11.54
N LEU A 22 0.82 14.42 10.24
CA LEU A 22 1.00 13.38 9.23
C LEU A 22 2.15 13.77 8.29
N THR A 23 2.98 12.77 7.97
CA THR A 23 3.98 12.85 6.91
C THR A 23 3.73 11.79 5.84
N THR A 24 3.97 12.13 4.58
CA THR A 24 3.87 11.22 3.44
C THR A 24 4.74 11.72 2.29
N ALA A 25 4.93 10.92 1.24
CA ALA A 25 5.61 11.37 0.03
C ALA A 25 4.89 12.59 -0.59
N ASP A 26 5.68 13.54 -1.11
CA ASP A 26 5.14 14.70 -1.81
C ASP A 26 4.67 14.31 -3.22
N GLU A 27 3.41 13.87 -3.31
CA GLU A 27 2.74 13.54 -4.57
C GLU A 27 1.87 14.70 -5.08
N GLY A 28 2.21 15.95 -4.72
CA GLY A 28 1.47 17.16 -5.13
C GLY A 28 0.33 17.56 -4.17
N SER A 29 -0.56 18.43 -4.66
CA SER A 29 -1.55 19.15 -3.82
C SER A 29 -2.85 18.38 -3.54
N THR A 30 -2.84 17.04 -3.59
CA THR A 30 -4.07 16.28 -3.32
C THR A 30 -4.46 16.43 -1.85
N PRO A 31 -5.72 16.78 -1.54
CA PRO A 31 -6.20 16.84 -0.17
C PRO A 31 -6.05 15.50 0.56
N VAL A 32 -5.69 15.56 1.84
CA VAL A 32 -5.69 14.40 2.74
C VAL A 32 -6.79 14.58 3.78
N TYR A 33 -7.50 13.50 4.07
CA TYR A 33 -8.57 13.45 5.05
C TYR A 33 -8.26 12.37 6.08
N ILE A 34 -8.79 12.54 7.29
CA ILE A 34 -8.81 11.52 8.34
C ILE A 34 -10.25 11.05 8.54
N SER A 35 -10.46 9.74 8.51
CA SER A 35 -11.78 9.13 8.69
C SER A 35 -11.70 8.02 9.72
N GLY A 36 -12.75 7.88 10.54
CA GLY A 36 -12.72 6.95 11.65
C GLY A 36 -14.06 6.83 12.38
N ASN A 37 -14.03 6.19 13.54
CA ASN A 37 -15.22 6.02 14.38
C ASN A 37 -15.89 7.36 14.76
N PHE A 38 -15.13 8.45 14.88
CA PHE A 38 -15.64 9.79 15.21
C PHE A 38 -16.48 10.44 14.08
N ASN A 39 -16.34 10.01 12.83
CA ASN A 39 -17.14 10.52 11.70
C ASN A 39 -17.94 9.42 10.98
N GLY A 40 -18.04 8.23 11.59
CA GLY A 40 -18.72 7.07 11.01
C GLY A 40 -18.06 6.55 9.73
N TRP A 41 -16.73 6.66 9.62
CA TRP A 41 -15.94 6.22 8.45
C TRP A 41 -16.34 6.89 7.12
N ARG A 42 -16.96 8.06 7.19
CA ARG A 42 -17.33 8.85 6.01
C ARG A 42 -16.09 9.44 5.34
N THR A 43 -15.94 9.19 4.05
CA THR A 43 -14.85 9.76 3.26
C THR A 43 -15.21 11.12 2.68
N GLY A 44 -14.18 11.91 2.34
CA GLY A 44 -14.32 13.22 1.71
C GLY A 44 -14.97 14.27 2.61
N ASP A 45 -14.98 14.05 3.93
CA ASP A 45 -15.60 14.97 4.87
C ASP A 45 -14.72 16.20 5.10
N GLU A 46 -15.14 17.36 4.57
CA GLU A 46 -14.40 18.62 4.71
C GLU A 46 -14.18 19.04 6.18
N GLN A 47 -14.99 18.57 7.13
CA GLN A 47 -14.75 18.81 8.55
C GLN A 47 -13.49 18.10 9.07
N TYR A 48 -13.09 17.03 8.40
CA TYR A 48 -11.94 16.18 8.74
C TYR A 48 -10.85 16.21 7.65
N ARG A 49 -10.87 17.26 6.81
CA ARG A 49 -9.77 17.54 5.89
C ARG A 49 -8.56 18.05 6.68
N MET A 50 -7.41 17.42 6.46
CA MET A 50 -6.16 17.84 7.08
C MET A 50 -5.63 19.12 6.43
N LYS A 51 -5.05 20.00 7.23
CA LYS A 51 -4.37 21.21 6.78
C LYS A 51 -3.00 20.85 6.25
N GLN A 52 -2.69 21.22 5.01
CA GLN A 52 -1.34 21.07 4.45
C GLN A 52 -0.44 22.18 5.02
N GLU A 53 0.63 21.80 5.71
CA GLU A 53 1.62 22.71 6.29
C GLU A 53 2.86 22.86 5.39
N GLY A 54 3.10 21.89 4.49
CA GLY A 54 4.17 21.91 3.51
C GLY A 54 4.14 20.68 2.58
N PRO A 55 5.13 20.54 1.70
CA PRO A 55 5.30 19.35 0.85
C PRO A 55 5.26 18.06 1.66
N GLY A 56 4.26 17.19 1.42
CA GLY A 56 4.09 15.92 2.15
C GLY A 56 3.80 16.02 3.66
N VAL A 57 3.54 17.22 4.21
CA VAL A 57 3.32 17.44 5.64
C VAL A 57 1.94 18.03 5.90
N TYR A 58 1.17 17.37 6.78
CA TYR A 58 -0.21 17.73 7.11
C TYR A 58 -0.44 17.76 8.62
N SER A 59 -1.39 18.57 9.06
CA SER A 59 -1.84 18.66 10.45
C SER A 59 -3.36 18.57 10.55
N PHE A 60 -3.86 18.00 11.64
CA PHE A 60 -5.27 18.07 12.02
C PHE A 60 -5.39 18.25 13.52
N ILE A 61 -6.34 19.06 13.98
CA ILE A 61 -6.57 19.33 15.41
C ILE A 61 -8.02 19.03 15.74
N PHE A 62 -8.24 18.01 16.58
CA PHE A 62 -9.49 17.87 17.29
C PHE A 62 -9.51 18.89 18.42
N LYS A 63 -10.34 19.94 18.26
CA LYS A 63 -10.37 21.10 19.16
C LYS A 63 -10.81 20.76 20.58
N ASP A 64 -11.75 19.84 20.69
CA ASP A 64 -12.29 19.38 21.98
C ASP A 64 -12.26 17.86 22.02
N LYS A 65 -11.33 17.36 22.83
CA LYS A 65 -11.05 15.94 23.04
C LYS A 65 -12.12 15.27 23.90
N HIS A 66 -12.94 16.02 24.65
CA HIS A 66 -14.05 15.47 25.43
C HIS A 66 -15.23 15.04 24.55
N LEU A 67 -15.32 15.57 23.33
CA LEU A 67 -16.31 15.16 22.33
C LEU A 67 -15.90 13.88 21.58
N LEU A 68 -14.67 13.42 21.76
CA LEU A 68 -14.16 12.22 21.10
C LEU A 68 -14.54 10.95 21.88
N PRO A 69 -14.71 9.82 21.18
CA PRO A 69 -14.85 8.54 21.84
C PRO A 69 -13.60 8.19 22.66
N GLY A 70 -13.76 7.30 23.65
CA GLY A 70 -12.67 6.91 24.57
C GLY A 70 -11.43 6.37 23.86
N TYR A 71 -11.62 5.76 22.70
CA TYR A 71 -10.58 5.42 21.75
C TYR A 71 -10.95 5.92 20.34
N LEU A 72 -9.96 6.28 19.55
CA LEU A 72 -10.10 6.52 18.11
C LEU A 72 -9.69 5.26 17.35
N GLU A 73 -10.47 4.90 16.34
CA GLU A 73 -10.04 4.04 15.25
C GLU A 73 -10.16 4.82 13.96
N TYR A 74 -9.07 4.94 13.20
CA TYR A 74 -9.03 5.83 12.05
C TYR A 74 -8.03 5.40 10.99
N LYS A 75 -8.20 5.99 9.80
CA LYS A 75 -7.32 5.88 8.65
C LYS A 75 -7.26 7.20 7.88
N TYR A 76 -6.21 7.31 7.07
CA TYR A 76 -6.05 8.40 6.12
C TYR A 76 -6.47 7.98 4.71
N HIS A 77 -6.96 8.94 3.95
CA HIS A 77 -7.22 8.76 2.52
C HIS A 77 -7.17 10.09 1.76
N ARG A 78 -6.94 10.04 0.45
CA ARG A 78 -6.92 11.21 -0.45
C ARG A 78 -8.25 11.36 -1.19
N GLY A 79 -9.32 11.64 -0.45
CA GLY A 79 -10.69 11.86 -0.98
C GLY A 79 -11.65 10.71 -0.70
N ASN A 80 -11.32 9.49 -1.12
CA ASN A 80 -12.12 8.27 -0.86
C ASN A 80 -11.22 7.04 -0.61
N TRP A 81 -11.83 5.86 -0.40
CA TRP A 81 -11.08 4.64 -0.11
C TRP A 81 -10.30 4.07 -1.29
N ASP A 82 -10.61 4.46 -2.53
CA ASP A 82 -9.80 4.12 -3.71
C ASP A 82 -8.45 4.87 -3.71
N ALA A 83 -8.29 5.84 -2.80
CA ALA A 83 -7.03 6.51 -2.51
C ALA A 83 -6.68 6.43 -1.01
N GLY A 84 -6.99 5.30 -0.37
CA GLY A 84 -6.65 5.00 1.03
C GLY A 84 -5.16 4.72 1.27
N GLU A 85 -4.73 4.82 2.53
CA GLU A 85 -3.34 4.53 2.92
C GLU A 85 -2.96 3.04 2.77
N LEU A 86 -1.68 2.81 2.44
CA LEU A 86 -1.03 1.51 2.34
C LEU A 86 0.19 1.46 3.28
N ASP A 87 0.62 0.25 3.62
CA ASP A 87 1.91 0.03 4.29
C ASP A 87 3.11 0.16 3.31
N GLU A 88 4.32 0.01 3.84
CA GLU A 88 5.58 0.11 3.07
C GLU A 88 5.75 -0.98 1.99
N HIS A 89 4.97 -2.05 2.06
CA HIS A 89 4.94 -3.16 1.11
C HIS A 89 3.78 -3.06 0.13
N GLY A 90 2.98 -1.99 0.20
CA GLY A 90 1.80 -1.80 -0.64
C GLY A 90 0.64 -2.73 -0.28
N ASN A 91 0.53 -3.20 0.97
CA ASN A 91 -0.69 -3.85 1.45
C ASN A 91 -1.64 -2.80 2.03
N PRO A 92 -2.97 -3.06 2.05
CA PRO A 92 -3.91 -2.24 2.78
C PRO A 92 -3.46 -2.05 4.23
N ALA A 93 -3.32 -0.80 4.68
CA ALA A 93 -2.93 -0.55 6.06
C ALA A 93 -4.04 -1.04 7.01
N GLN A 94 -3.67 -1.44 8.22
CA GLN A 94 -4.63 -1.69 9.29
C GLN A 94 -5.19 -0.39 9.85
N ASN A 95 -6.34 -0.44 10.51
CA ASN A 95 -6.88 0.75 11.18
C ASN A 95 -5.93 1.15 12.32
N ARG A 96 -5.58 2.43 12.38
CA ARG A 96 -4.83 2.97 13.51
C ARG A 96 -5.76 3.03 14.71
N ARG A 97 -5.25 2.68 15.88
CA ARG A 97 -6.03 2.72 17.12
C ARG A 97 -5.28 3.50 18.19
N LEU A 98 -6.01 4.37 18.88
CA LEU A 98 -5.46 5.28 19.86
C LEU A 98 -6.39 5.42 21.05
N GLU A 99 -5.86 5.28 22.27
CA GLU A 99 -6.60 5.63 23.48
C GLU A 99 -6.59 7.15 23.66
N THR A 100 -7.72 7.80 23.41
CA THR A 100 -7.83 9.25 23.28
C THR A 100 -7.21 9.93 24.49
N HIS A 101 -7.61 9.53 25.71
CA HIS A 101 -7.17 10.16 26.96
C HIS A 101 -5.65 10.18 27.20
N GLN A 102 -4.88 9.27 26.60
CA GLN A 102 -3.46 9.07 26.90
C GLN A 102 -2.52 10.00 26.13
N VAL A 103 -2.98 10.58 25.02
CA VAL A 103 -2.10 11.35 24.12
C VAL A 103 -2.66 12.72 23.78
N ARG A 104 -1.78 13.66 23.44
CA ARG A 104 -2.17 15.01 23.01
C ARG A 104 -1.67 15.34 21.62
N GLU A 105 -0.58 14.71 21.23
CA GLU A 105 0.02 14.85 19.93
C GLU A 105 0.40 13.47 19.43
N ILE A 106 0.13 13.21 18.16
CA ILE A 106 0.59 12.01 17.47
C ILE A 106 1.30 12.41 16.18
N SER A 107 2.32 11.63 15.83
CA SER A 107 3.03 11.76 14.56
C SER A 107 2.85 10.47 13.77
N ASP A 108 2.13 10.56 12.66
CA ASP A 108 1.88 9.47 11.75
C ASP A 108 2.70 9.60 10.48
N HIS A 109 2.93 8.46 9.86
CA HIS A 109 3.52 8.34 8.54
C HIS A 109 2.66 7.43 7.66
N VAL A 110 2.32 7.92 6.46
CA VAL A 110 1.69 7.14 5.40
C VAL A 110 2.72 6.97 4.27
N PRO A 111 3.30 5.77 4.10
CA PRO A 111 4.35 5.56 3.11
C PRO A 111 3.80 5.58 1.68
N ARG A 112 2.59 5.08 1.46
CA ARG A 112 1.96 4.95 0.13
C ARG A 112 0.45 5.14 0.19
N TRP A 113 -0.11 5.46 -0.97
CA TRP A 113 -1.54 5.58 -1.20
C TRP A 113 -1.97 4.62 -2.30
N LEU A 114 -3.21 4.13 -2.22
CA LEU A 114 -3.88 3.56 -3.37
C LEU A 114 -3.99 4.62 -4.49
N LYS A 115 -3.90 4.18 -5.74
CA LYS A 115 -4.13 4.99 -6.94
C LYS A 115 -5.24 4.33 -7.74
N ASP A 116 -6.42 4.97 -7.77
CA ASP A 116 -7.64 4.43 -8.39
C ASP A 116 -7.96 3.00 -7.94
N GLY A 117 -7.88 2.74 -6.63
CA GLY A 117 -8.16 1.45 -6.00
C GLY A 117 -7.04 0.42 -6.15
N ARG A 118 -5.91 0.78 -6.77
CA ARG A 118 -4.77 -0.11 -6.99
C ARG A 118 -3.62 0.20 -6.05
N ALA A 119 -3.03 -0.85 -5.49
CA ALA A 119 -1.84 -0.74 -4.65
C ALA A 119 -0.52 -0.65 -5.43
N TYR A 120 -0.58 -0.91 -6.73
CA TYR A 120 0.53 -0.94 -7.66
C TYR A 120 0.22 -0.04 -8.86
N ASN A 121 1.26 0.41 -9.55
CA ASN A 121 1.13 1.15 -10.79
C ASN A 121 1.13 0.15 -11.99
N PRO A 122 0.08 0.11 -12.82
CA PRO A 122 -0.01 -0.82 -13.95
C PRO A 122 1.13 -0.69 -14.97
N ALA A 123 1.75 0.49 -15.10
CA ALA A 123 2.88 0.70 -16.00
C ALA A 123 4.13 -0.13 -15.62
N PHE A 124 4.18 -0.64 -14.39
CA PHE A 124 5.28 -1.44 -13.87
C PHE A 124 4.92 -2.94 -13.77
N LEU A 125 3.76 -3.37 -14.26
CA LEU A 125 3.43 -4.79 -14.32
C LEU A 125 4.44 -5.54 -15.21
N PRO A 126 4.83 -6.77 -14.83
CA PRO A 126 5.72 -7.57 -15.66
C PRO A 126 5.04 -7.98 -16.97
N GLU A 127 5.83 -8.14 -18.01
CA GLU A 127 5.38 -8.75 -19.26
C GLU A 127 5.34 -10.28 -19.08
N VAL A 128 4.20 -10.90 -19.36
CA VAL A 128 4.04 -12.36 -19.29
C VAL A 128 4.35 -12.98 -20.66
N GLN A 129 5.41 -13.78 -20.72
CA GLN A 129 5.79 -14.53 -21.91
C GLN A 129 5.60 -16.03 -21.66
N VAL A 130 4.69 -16.68 -22.40
CA VAL A 130 4.60 -18.14 -22.38
C VAL A 130 5.80 -18.72 -23.11
N ILE A 131 6.61 -19.51 -22.38
CA ILE A 131 7.77 -20.21 -22.95
C ILE A 131 7.30 -21.50 -23.63
N SER A 132 6.40 -22.24 -22.98
CA SER A 132 5.80 -23.44 -23.53
C SER A 132 4.46 -23.72 -22.88
N GLU A 133 3.46 -24.09 -23.67
CA GLU A 133 2.18 -24.58 -23.15
C GLU A 133 2.26 -26.04 -22.67
N GLN A 134 3.20 -26.81 -23.20
CA GLN A 134 3.30 -28.26 -22.98
C GLN A 134 4.77 -28.69 -22.91
N PHE A 135 5.52 -28.12 -21.98
CA PHE A 135 6.90 -28.54 -21.72
C PHE A 135 6.91 -29.98 -21.22
N GLU A 136 7.53 -30.89 -21.98
CA GLU A 136 7.63 -32.29 -21.61
C GLU A 136 8.54 -32.48 -20.40
N ILE A 137 8.08 -33.31 -19.46
CA ILE A 137 8.87 -33.80 -18.32
C ILE A 137 8.95 -35.33 -18.48
N PRO A 138 9.89 -35.84 -19.28
CA PRO A 138 9.91 -37.25 -19.69
C PRO A 138 9.98 -38.22 -18.52
N GLN A 139 10.67 -37.84 -17.44
CA GLN A 139 10.80 -38.66 -16.22
C GLN A 139 9.46 -38.92 -15.53
N LEU A 140 8.47 -38.04 -15.73
CA LEU A 140 7.13 -38.16 -15.17
C LEU A 140 6.07 -38.55 -16.22
N ILE A 141 6.43 -38.58 -17.51
CA ILE A 141 5.51 -38.78 -18.64
C ILE A 141 4.34 -37.78 -18.57
N LYS A 142 4.67 -36.52 -18.31
CA LYS A 142 3.70 -35.41 -18.20
C LYS A 142 4.21 -34.18 -18.92
N THR A 143 3.32 -33.21 -19.15
CA THR A 143 3.68 -31.88 -19.63
C THR A 143 3.32 -30.80 -18.59
N ARG A 144 3.97 -29.64 -18.68
CA ARG A 144 3.64 -28.43 -17.92
C ARG A 144 3.64 -27.20 -18.79
N ARG A 145 2.75 -26.26 -18.47
CA ARG A 145 2.88 -24.91 -18.95
C ARG A 145 3.96 -24.18 -18.15
N ILE A 146 4.83 -23.47 -18.87
CA ILE A 146 5.91 -22.65 -18.31
C ILE A 146 5.79 -21.26 -18.91
N ALA A 147 5.74 -20.25 -18.04
CA ALA A 147 5.75 -18.85 -18.40
C ALA A 147 6.89 -18.10 -17.70
N ALA A 148 7.34 -17.01 -18.30
CA ALA A 148 8.23 -16.04 -17.67
C ALA A 148 7.47 -14.74 -17.41
N LEU A 149 7.63 -14.18 -16.21
CA LEU A 149 7.28 -12.80 -15.91
C LEU A 149 8.58 -12.00 -16.04
N LEU A 150 8.63 -11.16 -17.06
CA LEU A 150 9.77 -10.32 -17.40
C LEU A 150 9.57 -8.93 -16.78
N PRO A 151 10.62 -8.27 -16.27
CA PRO A 151 10.54 -6.88 -15.84
C PRO A 151 9.89 -5.98 -16.90
N HIS A 152 9.14 -4.97 -16.47
CA HIS A 152 8.39 -4.07 -17.36
C HIS A 152 9.24 -3.38 -18.45
N ASP A 153 10.56 -3.21 -18.20
CA ASP A 153 11.53 -2.57 -19.08
C ASP A 153 12.45 -3.59 -19.80
N TYR A 154 12.10 -4.89 -19.77
CA TYR A 154 12.99 -5.97 -20.21
C TYR A 154 13.47 -5.82 -21.67
N GLN A 155 12.59 -5.39 -22.59
CA GLN A 155 12.94 -5.21 -24.00
C GLN A 155 13.69 -3.90 -24.30
N GLU A 156 13.73 -2.98 -23.33
CA GLU A 156 14.28 -1.63 -23.49
C GLU A 156 15.73 -1.54 -22.97
N SER A 157 16.26 -2.62 -22.41
CA SER A 157 17.60 -2.65 -21.81
C SER A 157 18.36 -3.94 -22.10
N ASP A 158 19.69 -3.86 -22.08
CA ASP A 158 20.58 -5.03 -22.17
C ASP A 158 20.92 -5.61 -20.78
N LYS A 159 20.12 -5.28 -19.75
CA LYS A 159 20.37 -5.74 -18.37
C LYS A 159 20.32 -7.28 -18.30
N ARG A 160 21.13 -7.83 -17.39
CA ARG A 160 21.08 -9.24 -17.00
C ARG A 160 20.32 -9.36 -15.70
N TYR A 161 19.35 -10.26 -15.65
CA TYR A 161 18.46 -10.42 -14.52
C TYR A 161 18.70 -11.77 -13.83
N PRO A 162 18.71 -11.84 -12.49
CA PRO A 162 18.57 -13.10 -11.78
C PRO A 162 17.24 -13.77 -12.15
N VAL A 163 17.22 -15.09 -12.10
CA VAL A 163 16.04 -15.91 -12.40
C VAL A 163 15.60 -16.65 -11.14
N LEU A 164 14.33 -16.50 -10.77
CA LEU A 164 13.69 -17.24 -9.69
C LEU A 164 12.60 -18.14 -10.27
N TYR A 165 12.72 -19.44 -10.01
CA TYR A 165 11.72 -20.43 -10.41
C TYR A 165 10.70 -20.59 -9.31
N LEU A 166 9.42 -20.39 -9.63
CA LEU A 166 8.31 -20.56 -8.72
C LEU A 166 7.35 -21.63 -9.25
N GLN A 167 6.94 -22.53 -8.36
CA GLN A 167 5.94 -23.56 -8.63
C GLN A 167 4.52 -22.98 -8.42
N ASP A 168 3.50 -23.73 -8.82
CA ASP A 168 2.09 -23.28 -8.78
C ASP A 168 1.84 -22.07 -9.69
N GLY A 169 2.50 -22.08 -10.87
CA GLY A 169 2.57 -20.97 -11.82
C GLY A 169 1.22 -20.36 -12.18
N GLN A 170 0.21 -21.21 -12.37
CA GLN A 170 -1.16 -20.84 -12.71
C GLN A 170 -1.78 -19.82 -11.75
N ASN A 171 -1.43 -19.86 -10.46
CA ASN A 171 -2.00 -19.00 -9.44
C ASN A 171 -1.08 -17.80 -9.11
N LEU A 172 0.12 -17.69 -9.70
CA LEU A 172 1.09 -16.64 -9.30
C LEU A 172 0.67 -15.24 -9.75
N PHE A 173 -0.02 -15.12 -10.89
CA PHE A 173 -0.31 -13.82 -11.52
C PHE A 173 -1.67 -13.72 -12.23
N ASP A 174 -2.35 -14.84 -12.50
CA ASP A 174 -3.63 -14.81 -13.22
C ASP A 174 -4.78 -14.54 -12.25
N ASP A 175 -5.50 -13.43 -12.46
CA ASP A 175 -6.68 -13.05 -11.69
C ASP A 175 -7.86 -14.03 -11.83
N TYR A 176 -7.87 -14.86 -12.87
CA TYR A 176 -8.91 -15.85 -13.14
C TYR A 176 -8.47 -17.29 -12.82
N ALA A 177 -7.32 -17.46 -12.17
CA ALA A 177 -6.82 -18.79 -11.82
C ALA A 177 -7.81 -19.55 -10.92
N PRO A 178 -7.87 -20.89 -11.00
CA PRO A 178 -8.87 -21.70 -10.30
C PRO A 178 -8.87 -21.54 -8.77
N PHE A 179 -7.74 -21.16 -8.19
CA PHE A 179 -7.57 -20.97 -6.74
C PHE A 179 -7.25 -19.53 -6.35
N GLY A 180 -7.43 -18.59 -7.29
CA GLY A 180 -7.13 -17.16 -7.11
C GLY A 180 -5.69 -16.80 -7.43
N ASN A 181 -5.38 -15.51 -7.26
CA ASN A 181 -4.08 -14.93 -7.58
C ASN A 181 -3.25 -14.65 -6.32
N TRP A 182 -2.06 -15.22 -6.25
CA TRP A 182 -1.06 -14.97 -5.19
C TRP A 182 -0.44 -13.57 -5.29
N GLY A 183 -0.63 -12.87 -6.40
CA GLY A 183 -0.32 -11.45 -6.59
C GLY A 183 1.17 -11.16 -6.80
N VAL A 184 1.92 -12.11 -7.37
CA VAL A 184 3.36 -11.96 -7.61
C VAL A 184 3.62 -10.83 -8.60
N ASP A 185 2.85 -10.76 -9.69
CA ASP A 185 2.88 -9.69 -10.69
C ASP A 185 2.70 -8.30 -10.06
N LYS A 186 1.70 -8.16 -9.17
CA LYS A 186 1.38 -6.91 -8.48
C LYS A 186 2.50 -6.50 -7.52
N LYS A 187 3.12 -7.46 -6.84
CA LYS A 187 4.27 -7.20 -5.97
C LYS A 187 5.52 -6.85 -6.76
N LEU A 188 5.77 -7.50 -7.90
CA LEU A 188 6.84 -7.10 -8.82
C LEU A 188 6.65 -5.65 -9.28
N ALA A 189 5.42 -5.25 -9.62
CA ALA A 189 5.13 -3.86 -9.99
C ALA A 189 5.40 -2.84 -8.86
N VAL A 190 5.02 -3.16 -7.61
CA VAL A 190 5.35 -2.32 -6.44
C VAL A 190 6.86 -2.20 -6.23
N MET A 191 7.61 -3.28 -6.46
CA MET A 191 9.07 -3.29 -6.33
C MET A 191 9.74 -2.49 -7.46
N ALA A 192 9.30 -2.69 -8.71
CA ALA A 192 9.82 -2.00 -9.89
C ALA A 192 9.63 -0.49 -9.80
N GLU A 193 8.46 -0.02 -9.33
CA GLU A 193 8.20 1.40 -9.07
C GLU A 193 9.20 2.00 -8.07
N ARG A 194 9.75 1.20 -7.16
CA ARG A 194 10.76 1.62 -6.18
C ARG A 194 12.20 1.49 -6.68
N GLY A 195 12.41 1.07 -7.93
CA GLY A 195 13.74 0.80 -8.47
C GLY A 195 14.37 -0.50 -7.96
N PHE A 196 13.56 -1.44 -7.46
CA PHE A 196 13.97 -2.80 -7.09
C PHE A 196 13.25 -3.83 -7.98
N GLY A 197 13.54 -5.12 -7.80
CA GLY A 197 12.76 -6.16 -8.47
C GLY A 197 13.16 -6.43 -9.92
N ASP A 198 14.39 -6.07 -10.30
CA ASP A 198 15.06 -6.57 -11.51
C ASP A 198 15.27 -8.09 -11.35
N ILE A 199 14.22 -8.88 -11.60
CA ILE A 199 14.21 -10.35 -11.51
C ILE A 199 13.25 -10.92 -12.56
N ILE A 200 13.62 -12.05 -13.17
CA ILE A 200 12.71 -12.85 -13.98
C ILE A 200 12.11 -13.93 -13.10
N ILE A 201 10.79 -14.05 -13.11
CA ILE A 201 10.11 -15.21 -12.50
C ILE A 201 9.80 -16.22 -13.58
N VAL A 202 10.28 -17.44 -13.44
CA VAL A 202 9.82 -18.58 -14.24
C VAL A 202 8.73 -19.29 -13.46
N ALA A 203 7.49 -19.12 -13.93
CA ALA A 203 6.30 -19.73 -13.38
C ALA A 203 6.10 -21.13 -14.00
N ILE A 204 6.08 -22.15 -13.14
CA ILE A 204 5.89 -23.55 -13.53
C ILE A 204 4.56 -24.01 -12.95
N ASP A 205 3.61 -24.33 -13.81
CA ASP A 205 2.31 -24.85 -13.40
C ASP A 205 2.48 -26.24 -12.76
N HIS A 206 1.54 -26.65 -11.90
CA HIS A 206 1.48 -28.04 -11.41
C HIS A 206 0.61 -28.92 -12.34
N ALA A 207 0.56 -30.25 -12.16
CA ALA A 207 -0.23 -31.15 -13.03
C ALA A 207 -1.75 -31.07 -12.85
N GLU A 208 -2.29 -29.93 -12.39
CA GLU A 208 -3.71 -29.77 -12.05
C GLU A 208 -4.31 -30.95 -11.25
N LYS A 209 -5.22 -31.71 -11.87
CA LYS A 209 -5.92 -32.88 -11.30
C LYS A 209 -4.98 -34.00 -10.90
N GLU A 210 -3.80 -34.08 -11.51
CA GLU A 210 -2.81 -35.10 -11.21
C GLU A 210 -1.73 -34.63 -10.24
N ARG A 211 -1.90 -33.46 -9.61
CA ARG A 211 -0.95 -32.90 -8.62
C ARG A 211 -0.65 -33.88 -7.49
N ILE A 212 -1.66 -34.63 -7.01
CA ILE A 212 -1.47 -35.61 -5.92
C ILE A 212 -0.52 -36.72 -6.35
N ALA A 213 -0.58 -37.15 -7.61
CA ALA A 213 0.30 -38.18 -8.17
C ALA A 213 1.76 -37.72 -8.36
N GLU A 214 2.09 -36.46 -8.04
CA GLU A 214 3.48 -35.98 -8.00
C GLU A 214 4.15 -36.19 -6.63
N PHE A 215 3.37 -36.51 -5.59
CA PHE A 215 3.86 -36.71 -4.22
C PHE A 215 3.85 -38.18 -3.78
N THR A 216 3.47 -39.10 -4.67
CA THR A 216 3.31 -40.55 -4.41
C THR A 216 3.90 -41.35 -5.56
#